data_AF-A0A6G4U4L2-F1
#
_entry.id   AF-A0A6G4U4L2-F1
#
_cell.length_a   1.000
_cell.length_b   1.000
_cell.length_c   1.000
_cell.angle_alpha   90.00
_cell.angle_beta   90.00
_cell.angle_gamma   90.00
#
_symmetry.space_group_name_H-M   'P 1'
#
loop_
_entity.id
_entity.type
_entity.pdbx_description
1 polymer ?
#
loop_
_entity_poly.entity_id
_entity_poly.type
_entity_poly.pdbx_seq_one_letter_code
_entity_poly.pdbx_strand_id
1 'polypeptide(L)'
;MSPASKGWAWLLFSSLFEITFALSTEATDGFTRLGPSLLTAVAAAFGIFTLSKALKSIDVGVGYTVWAGIGAVGTVVFGTLIYDEPMTVWKVISFLLIIGGALGLRISDTAAARKQAAQAQADQADQVTQPTHATAA
;
A
#
# COMPACT_ATOMS: atom_id res chain seq x y z
N MET A 1 5.75 -22.64 7.30
CA MET A 1 5.28 -21.52 6.45
C MET A 1 6.41 -21.02 5.57
N SER A 2 6.20 -20.96 4.25
CA SER A 2 7.16 -20.36 3.31
C SER A 2 7.39 -18.87 3.61
N PRO A 3 8.54 -18.28 3.23
CA PRO A 3 8.82 -16.86 3.45
C PRO A 3 7.70 -15.94 2.93
N ALA A 4 7.13 -16.25 1.77
CA ALA A 4 6.01 -15.52 1.19
C ALA A 4 4.76 -15.54 2.09
N SER A 5 4.38 -16.70 2.64
CA SER A 5 3.21 -16.82 3.54
C SER A 5 3.34 -15.96 4.80
N LYS A 6 4.56 -15.82 5.34
CA LYS A 6 4.83 -14.95 6.49
C LYS A 6 4.68 -13.47 6.13
N GLY A 7 5.11 -13.06 4.94
CA GLY A 7 4.96 -11.69 4.45
C GLY A 7 3.50 -11.24 4.39
N TRP A 8 2.62 -12.08 3.84
CA TRP A 8 1.19 -11.79 3.76
C TRP A 8 0.51 -11.73 5.14
N ALA A 9 0.91 -12.59 6.08
CA ALA A 9 0.43 -12.51 7.45
C ALA A 9 0.83 -11.17 8.12
N TRP A 10 2.09 -10.76 7.98
CA TRP A 10 2.54 -9.45 8.46
C TRP A 10 1.79 -8.30 7.82
N LEU A 11 1.47 -8.41 6.53
CA LEU A 11 0.71 -7.40 5.80
C LEU A 11 -0.71 -7.24 6.36
N LEU A 12 -1.39 -8.36 6.63
CA LEU A 12 -2.73 -8.34 7.23
C LEU A 12 -2.71 -7.74 8.64
N PHE A 13 -1.72 -8.09 9.47
CA PHE A 13 -1.54 -7.47 10.79
C PHE A 13 -1.29 -5.97 10.68
N SER A 14 -0.44 -5.54 9.74
CA SER A 14 -0.16 -4.13 9.49
C SER A 14 -1.42 -3.37 9.09
N SER A 15 -2.25 -3.94 8.22
CA SER A 15 -3.53 -3.32 7.85
C SER A 15 -4.51 -3.21 9.02
N LEU A 16 -4.54 -4.17 9.94
CA LEU A 16 -5.34 -4.05 11.18
C LEU A 16 -4.86 -2.89 12.06
N PHE A 17 -3.55 -2.74 12.21
CA PHE A 17 -2.97 -1.60 12.93
C PHE A 17 -3.27 -0.28 12.24
N GLU A 18 -3.26 -0.22 10.91
CA GLU A 18 -3.61 0.98 10.16
C GLU A 18 -5.06 1.41 10.40
N ILE A 19 -6.00 0.46 10.34
CA ILE A 19 -7.41 0.73 10.65
C ILE A 19 -7.54 1.22 12.09
N THR A 20 -6.86 0.56 13.03
CA THR A 20 -6.87 0.96 14.44
C THR A 20 -6.32 2.37 14.63
N PHE A 21 -5.20 2.69 13.99
CA PHE A 21 -4.56 4.00 13.98
C PHE A 21 -5.50 5.08 13.44
N ALA A 22 -6.12 4.84 12.29
CA ALA A 22 -7.02 5.80 11.66
C ALA A 22 -8.24 6.11 12.54
N LEU A 23 -8.86 5.06 13.09
CA LEU A 23 -10.02 5.22 13.97
C LEU A 23 -9.63 5.87 15.29
N SER A 24 -8.60 5.39 15.98
CA SER A 24 -8.21 5.96 17.27
C SER A 24 -7.77 7.42 17.15
N THR A 25 -7.25 7.84 16.00
CA THR A 25 -6.90 9.25 15.71
C THR A 25 -8.11 10.18 15.86
N GLU A 26 -9.26 9.80 15.31
CA GLU A 26 -10.51 10.56 15.44
C GLU A 26 -10.90 10.71 16.92
N ALA A 27 -10.75 9.64 17.72
CA ALA A 27 -11.06 9.64 19.14
C ALA A 27 -10.10 10.49 20.00
N THR A 28 -8.98 10.98 19.46
CA THR A 28 -7.99 11.75 20.23
C THR A 28 -8.39 13.18 20.53
N ASP A 29 -9.39 13.73 19.80
CA ASP A 29 -9.79 15.14 19.91
C ASP A 29 -8.59 16.08 19.76
N GLY A 30 -7.87 15.93 18.64
CA GLY A 30 -6.63 16.68 18.37
C GLY A 30 -5.47 16.34 19.30
N PHE A 31 -5.35 15.07 19.71
CA PHE A 31 -4.33 14.59 20.65
C PHE A 31 -4.41 15.17 22.08
N THR A 32 -5.56 15.73 22.46
CA THR A 32 -5.79 16.21 23.83
C THR A 32 -6.15 15.07 24.80
N ARG A 33 -6.72 13.97 24.29
CA ARG A 33 -7.11 12.81 25.09
C ARG A 33 -6.03 11.74 25.12
N LEU A 34 -5.34 11.64 26.27
CA LEU A 34 -4.22 10.73 26.51
C LEU A 34 -4.47 9.26 26.10
N GLY A 35 -5.61 8.69 26.49
CA GLY A 35 -5.92 7.27 26.21
C GLY A 35 -5.92 6.94 24.71
N PRO A 36 -6.81 7.56 23.92
CA PRO A 36 -6.81 7.41 22.46
C PRO A 36 -5.49 7.82 21.81
N SER A 37 -4.81 8.87 22.29
CA SER A 37 -3.51 9.28 21.74
C SER A 37 -2.44 8.22 21.90
N LEU A 38 -2.38 7.56 23.05
CA LEU A 38 -1.46 6.44 23.27
C LEU A 38 -1.80 5.27 22.35
N LEU A 39 -3.08 4.94 22.20
CA LEU A 39 -3.53 3.91 21.27
C LEU A 39 -3.10 4.21 19.84
N THR A 40 -3.32 5.44 19.37
CA THR A 40 -2.89 5.91 18.04
C THR A 40 -1.39 5.78 17.86
N ALA A 41 -0.59 6.24 18.82
CA ALA A 41 0.87 6.17 18.72
C ALA A 41 1.37 4.73 18.68
N VAL A 42 0.82 3.86 19.52
CA VAL A 42 1.16 2.42 19.55
C VAL A 42 0.74 1.74 18.25
N ALA A 43 -0.48 1.97 17.78
CA ALA A 43 -0.98 1.40 16.54
C ALA A 43 -0.13 1.85 15.34
N ALA A 44 0.24 3.13 15.25
CA ALA A 44 1.13 3.64 14.21
C ALA A 44 2.51 2.96 14.26
N ALA A 45 3.13 2.88 15.44
CA ALA A 45 4.45 2.28 15.59
C ALA A 45 4.46 0.80 15.21
N PHE A 46 3.49 0.02 15.70
CA PHE A 46 3.36 -1.39 15.35
C PHE A 46 2.93 -1.59 13.88
N GLY A 47 2.06 -0.74 13.35
CA GLY A 47 1.62 -0.76 11.96
C GLY A 47 2.78 -0.60 10.99
N ILE A 48 3.63 0.41 11.21
CA ILE A 48 4.83 0.66 10.40
C ILE A 48 5.85 -0.48 10.57
N PHE A 49 6.06 -0.97 11.79
CA PHE A 49 6.99 -2.08 12.05
C PHE A 49 6.56 -3.36 11.33
N THR A 50 5.29 -3.73 11.42
CA THR A 50 4.75 -4.94 10.78
C THR A 50 4.71 -4.80 9.26
N LEU A 51 4.41 -3.60 8.74
CA LEU A 51 4.53 -3.30 7.30
C LEU A 51 5.97 -3.53 6.84
N SER A 52 6.95 -2.98 7.54
CA SER A 52 8.37 -3.18 7.24
C SER A 52 8.74 -4.68 7.17
N LYS A 53 8.20 -5.52 8.06
CA LYS A 53 8.41 -6.98 8.00
C LYS A 53 7.76 -7.62 6.77
N ALA A 54 6.57 -7.19 6.38
CA ALA A 54 5.87 -7.69 5.20
C ALA A 54 6.66 -7.39 3.91
N LEU A 55 7.13 -6.15 3.77
CA LEU A 55 7.86 -5.67 2.58
C LEU A 55 9.26 -6.28 2.42
N LYS A 56 9.76 -7.04 3.39
CA LYS A 56 10.96 -7.88 3.20
C LYS A 56 10.71 -9.11 2.33
N SER A 57 9.46 -9.53 2.20
CA SER A 57 9.07 -10.75 1.48
C SER A 57 8.11 -10.49 0.32
N ILE A 58 7.50 -9.29 0.27
CA ILE A 58 6.57 -8.85 -0.75
C ILE A 58 7.19 -7.65 -1.45
N ASP A 59 7.03 -7.57 -2.77
CA ASP A 59 7.38 -6.37 -3.53
C ASP A 59 6.76 -5.13 -2.87
N VAL A 60 7.57 -4.07 -2.71
CA VAL A 60 7.16 -2.84 -2.03
C VAL A 60 5.90 -2.29 -2.66
N GLY A 61 5.85 -2.30 -3.98
CA GLY A 61 4.73 -1.82 -4.74
C GLY A 61 3.44 -2.59 -4.46
N VAL A 62 3.49 -3.92 -4.55
CA VAL A 62 2.33 -4.78 -4.26
C VAL A 62 1.89 -4.61 -2.80
N GLY A 63 2.83 -4.63 -1.87
CA GLY A 63 2.55 -4.53 -0.44
C GLY A 63 1.88 -3.20 -0.05
N TYR A 64 2.43 -2.07 -0.49
CA TYR A 64 1.84 -0.75 -0.18
C TYR A 64 0.43 -0.60 -0.73
N THR A 65 0.17 -1.10 -1.93
CA THR A 65 -1.17 -1.03 -2.53
C THR A 65 -2.18 -1.83 -1.74
N VAL A 66 -1.86 -3.08 -1.40
CA VAL A 66 -2.79 -3.93 -0.65
C VAL A 66 -3.00 -3.37 0.75
N TRP A 67 -1.92 -2.93 1.41
CA TRP A 67 -1.99 -2.31 2.73
C TRP A 67 -2.90 -1.07 2.73
N ALA A 68 -2.69 -0.13 1.80
CA ALA A 68 -3.49 1.09 1.68
C ALA A 68 -4.95 0.78 1.31
N GLY A 69 -5.19 -0.18 0.42
CA GLY A 69 -6.54 -0.58 0.02
C GLY A 69 -7.34 -1.17 1.19
N ILE A 70 -6.75 -2.09 1.95
CA ILE A 70 -7.39 -2.67 3.14
C ILE A 70 -7.59 -1.60 4.22
N GLY A 71 -6.58 -0.76 4.47
CA GLY A 71 -6.66 0.33 5.44
C GLY A 71 -7.79 1.31 5.12
N ALA A 72 -7.91 1.74 3.87
CA ALA A 72 -8.97 2.64 3.42
C ALA A 72 -10.36 2.02 3.59
N VAL A 73 -10.59 0.82 3.02
CA VAL A 73 -11.90 0.15 3.12
C VAL A 73 -12.27 -0.12 4.58
N GLY A 74 -11.33 -0.64 5.38
CA GLY A 74 -11.56 -0.92 6.79
C GLY A 74 -11.89 0.34 7.58
N THR A 75 -11.14 1.43 7.40
CA THR A 75 -11.39 2.70 8.10
C THR A 75 -12.78 3.24 7.79
N VAL A 76 -13.23 3.14 6.55
CA VAL A 76 -14.57 3.58 6.15
C VAL A 76 -15.65 2.73 6.80
N VAL A 77 -15.52 1.40 6.70
CA VAL A 77 -16.52 0.45 7.22
C VAL A 77 -16.61 0.57 8.74
N PHE A 78 -15.48 0.45 9.44
CA PHE A 78 -15.45 0.50 10.90
C PHE A 78 -15.69 1.92 11.43
N GLY A 79 -15.26 2.96 10.73
CA GLY A 79 -15.53 4.35 11.12
C GLY A 79 -17.03 4.65 11.13
N THR A 80 -17.73 4.20 10.09
CA THR A 80 -19.20 4.33 10.02
C THR A 80 -19.88 3.57 11.16
N LEU A 81 -19.38 2.37 11.51
CA LEU A 81 -19.96 1.53 12.56
C LEU A 81 -19.65 2.01 13.98
N ILE A 82 -18.49 2.61 14.22
CA ILE A 82 -18.03 3.00 15.57
C ILE A 82 -18.48 4.42 15.92
N TYR A 83 -18.47 5.32 14.94
CA TYR A 83 -18.80 6.74 15.16
C TYR A 83 -20.24 7.08 14.77
N ASP A 84 -21.04 6.08 14.41
CA ASP A 84 -22.44 6.23 13.95
C ASP A 84 -22.59 7.31 12.86
N GLU A 85 -21.55 7.48 12.03
CA GLU A 85 -21.58 8.47 10.98
C GLU A 85 -22.55 8.05 9.87
N PRO A 86 -23.39 8.96 9.35
CA PRO A 86 -24.27 8.62 8.24
C PRO A 86 -23.46 8.31 6.98
N MET A 87 -23.64 7.10 6.45
CA MET A 87 -23.10 6.69 5.16
C MET A 87 -23.97 7.26 4.04
N THR A 88 -23.70 8.50 3.64
CA THR A 88 -24.41 9.13 2.54
C THR A 88 -23.97 8.55 1.19
N VAL A 89 -24.85 8.59 0.19
CA VAL A 89 -24.52 8.19 -1.19
C VAL A 89 -23.27 8.92 -1.70
N TRP A 90 -23.13 10.21 -1.36
CA TRP A 90 -21.97 11.00 -1.74
C TRP A 90 -20.68 10.54 -1.07
N LYS A 91 -20.70 10.18 0.23
CA LYS A 91 -19.52 9.58 0.90
C LYS A 91 -19.10 8.28 0.19
N VAL A 92 -20.05 7.42 -0.16
CA VAL A 92 -19.77 6.17 -0.89
C VAL A 92 -19.12 6.46 -2.25
N ILE A 93 -19.67 7.40 -3.04
CA ILE A 93 -19.09 7.79 -4.33
C ILE A 93 -17.67 8.34 -4.15
N SER A 94 -17.45 9.22 -3.16
CA SER A 94 -16.11 9.76 -2.86
C SER A 94 -15.12 8.65 -2.51
N PHE A 95 -15.51 7.67 -1.70
CA PHE A 95 -14.63 6.53 -1.38
C PHE A 95 -14.33 5.68 -2.61
N LEU A 96 -15.32 5.41 -3.46
CA LEU A 96 -15.11 4.68 -4.71
C LEU A 96 -14.14 5.43 -5.65
N LEU A 97 -14.22 6.76 -5.71
CA LEU A 97 -13.29 7.58 -6.49
C LEU A 97 -11.86 7.54 -5.93
N ILE A 98 -11.70 7.62 -4.60
CA ILE A 98 -10.38 7.51 -3.96
C ILE A 98 -9.77 6.13 -4.20
N ILE A 99 -10.54 5.06 -3.98
CA ILE A 99 -10.10 3.67 -4.22
C ILE A 99 -9.78 3.48 -5.71
N GLY A 100 -10.65 3.96 -6.61
CA GLY A 100 -10.45 3.90 -8.05
C GLY A 100 -9.18 4.64 -8.50
N GLY A 101 -8.92 5.84 -7.95
CA GLY A 101 -7.71 6.61 -8.21
C GLY A 101 -6.44 5.88 -7.73
N ALA A 102 -6.47 5.31 -6.52
CA ALA A 102 -5.36 4.51 -5.98
C ALA A 102 -5.06 3.28 -6.85
N LEU A 103 -6.11 2.56 -7.29
CA LEU A 103 -5.97 1.43 -8.21
C LEU A 103 -5.44 1.87 -9.58
N GLY A 104 -5.94 2.98 -10.11
CA GLY A 104 -5.51 3.55 -11.40
C GLY A 104 -4.03 3.93 -11.40
N LEU A 105 -3.53 4.56 -10.34
CA LEU A 105 -2.11 4.87 -10.17
C LEU A 105 -1.27 3.59 -10.18
N ARG A 106 -1.72 2.56 -9.47
CA ARG A 106 -1.05 1.25 -9.41
C ARG A 106 -0.94 0.55 -10.75
N ILE A 107 -2.01 0.56 -11.51
CA ILE A 107 -2.06 -0.04 -12.85
C ILE A 107 -1.10 0.72 -13.77
N SER A 108 -1.08 2.06 -13.66
CA SER A 108 -0.20 2.93 -14.45
C SER A 108 1.28 2.68 -14.15
N ASP A 109 1.66 2.58 -12.88
CA ASP A 109 3.04 2.27 -12.48
C ASP A 109 3.48 0.89 -12.98
N THR A 110 2.59 -0.10 -12.88
CA THR A 110 2.86 -1.47 -13.36
C THR A 110 3.01 -1.51 -14.88
N ALA A 111 2.21 -0.74 -15.61
CA ALA A 111 2.31 -0.61 -17.07
C ALA A 111 3.62 0.08 -17.49
N ALA A 112 4.01 1.16 -16.80
CA ALA A 112 5.26 1.87 -17.05
C ALA A 112 6.48 0.97 -16.84
N ALA A 113 6.52 0.20 -15.74
CA ALA A 113 7.60 -0.73 -15.45
C ALA A 113 7.75 -1.83 -16.53
N ARG A 114 6.63 -2.40 -17.02
CA ARG A 114 6.65 -3.38 -18.12
C ARG A 114 7.19 -2.81 -19.41
N LYS A 115 6.83 -1.56 -19.74
CA LYS A 115 7.30 -0.88 -20.95
C LYS A 115 8.82 -0.66 -20.89
N GLN A 116 9.34 -0.23 -19.73
CA GLN A 116 10.77 -0.07 -19.51
C GLN A 116 11.53 -1.39 -19.63
N ALA A 117 11.01 -2.48 -19.05
CA ALA A 117 11.62 -3.80 -19.15
C ALA A 117 11.67 -4.31 -20.61
N ALA A 118 10.61 -4.08 -21.39
CA ALA A 118 10.57 -4.45 -22.81
C ALA A 118 11.56 -3.63 -23.65
N GLN A 119 11.72 -2.33 -23.38
CA GLN A 119 12.72 -1.50 -24.06
C GLN A 119 14.15 -1.91 -23.70
N ALA A 120 14.43 -2.21 -22.43
CA ALA A 120 15.76 -2.69 -22.03
C ALA A 120 16.15 -4.02 -22.71
N GLN A 121 15.19 -4.91 -22.96
CA GLN A 121 15.42 -6.15 -23.71
C GLN A 121 15.65 -5.89 -25.21
N ALA A 122 14.91 -4.96 -25.81
CA ALA A 122 15.11 -4.57 -27.20
C ALA A 122 16.49 -3.93 -27.42
N ASP A 123 16.91 -3.03 -26.52
CA ASP A 123 18.22 -2.37 -26.57
C ASP A 123 19.38 -3.38 -26.44
N GLN A 124 19.23 -4.41 -25.59
CA GLN A 124 20.20 -5.51 -25.47
C GLN A 124 20.24 -6.40 -26.71
N ALA A 125 19.09 -6.72 -27.29
CA ALA A 125 19.01 -7.51 -28.52
C ALA A 125 19.71 -6.78 -29.68
N ASP A 126 19.55 -5.46 -29.79
CA ASP A 126 20.25 -4.64 -30.78
C ASP A 126 21.77 -4.61 -30.52
N GLN A 127 22.22 -4.52 -29.26
CA GLN A 127 23.66 -4.57 -28.92
C GLN A 127 24.32 -5.91 -29.24
N VAL A 128 23.63 -7.04 -29.05
CA VAL A 128 24.16 -8.38 -29.36
C VAL A 128 24.16 -8.65 -30.87
N THR A 129 23.22 -8.06 -31.61
CA THR A 129 23.08 -8.26 -33.06
C THR A 129 23.99 -7.31 -33.85
N GLN A 130 24.45 -6.20 -33.25
CA GLN A 130 25.51 -5.40 -33.86
C GLN A 130 26.83 -6.19 -33.84
N PRO A 131 27.48 -6.41 -35.00
CA PRO A 131 28.79 -7.03 -35.02
C PRO A 131 29.73 -6.14 -34.21
N THR A 132 30.49 -6.74 -33.29
CA THR A 132 31.59 -6.09 -32.57
C THR A 132 32.58 -5.52 -33.58
N HIS A 133 32.35 -4.29 -34.03
CA HIS A 133 33.31 -3.49 -34.79
C HIS A 133 34.34 -2.94 -33.81
N ALA A 134 35.08 -3.82 -33.14
CA ALA A 134 36.21 -3.46 -32.28
C ALA A 134 37.10 -4.67 -31.99
N THR A 135 37.54 -5.39 -33.03
CA THR A 135 38.82 -6.12 -32.98
C THR A 135 39.43 -6.17 -34.37
N ALA A 136 39.81 -5.02 -34.92
CA ALA A 136 40.85 -4.94 -35.95
C ALA A 136 41.31 -3.49 -36.11
N ALA A 137 42.62 -3.31 -35.93
CA ALA A 137 43.47 -2.15 -36.20
C ALA A 137 43.54 -1.06 -35.12
#